data_AF-A0A7C6ADJ4-F1
#
_entry.id   AF-A0A7C6ADJ4-F1
#
_cell.length_a   1.000
_cell.length_b   1.000
_cell.length_c   1.000
_cell.angle_alpha   90.00
_cell.angle_beta   90.00
_cell.angle_gamma   90.00
#
_symmetry.space_group_name_H-M   'P 1'
#
loop_
_entity.id
_entity.type
_entity.pdbx_description
1 polymer ?
#
loop_
_entity_poly.entity_id
_entity_poly.type
_entity_poly.pdbx_seq_one_letter_code
_entity_poly.pdbx_strand_id
1 'polypeptide(L)'
;MIRFNEQELEIMKKSGQVIGNVGNSYISEIYQLDRTRTVEDFEKQIKNIALRAISIGKNERESVYAEPLADLMEVINKYKDNYDEIKDIVLVYATYYLGVIKYSKNQ
;
A
#
# COMPACT_ATOMS: atom_id res chain seq x y z
N MET A 1 -17.90 -11.03 0.10
CA MET A 1 -16.82 -11.39 -0.83
C MET A 1 -17.05 -10.68 -2.13
N ILE A 2 -16.30 -9.60 -2.33
CA ILE A 2 -16.31 -8.81 -3.55
C ILE A 2 -15.65 -9.62 -4.66
N ARG A 3 -16.13 -9.43 -5.89
CA ARG A 3 -15.43 -9.91 -7.08
C ARG A 3 -14.69 -8.74 -7.73
N PHE A 4 -13.43 -8.57 -7.35
CA PHE A 4 -12.54 -7.60 -7.98
C PHE A 4 -12.24 -8.02 -9.42
N ASN A 5 -12.14 -7.05 -10.32
CA ASN A 5 -11.63 -7.28 -11.67
C ASN A 5 -10.08 -7.32 -11.69
N GLU A 6 -9.50 -7.74 -12.81
CA GLU A 6 -8.04 -7.86 -12.94
C GLU A 6 -7.30 -6.54 -12.73
N GLN A 7 -7.88 -5.43 -13.16
CA GLN A 7 -7.28 -4.10 -12.99
C GLN A 7 -7.27 -3.67 -11.53
N GLU A 8 -8.36 -3.91 -10.79
CA GLU A 8 -8.45 -3.62 -9.35
C GLU A 8 -7.46 -4.46 -8.53
N LEU A 9 -7.29 -5.74 -8.90
CA LEU A 9 -6.28 -6.61 -8.29
C LEU A 9 -4.86 -6.12 -8.58
N GLU A 10 -4.58 -5.70 -9.81
CA GLU A 10 -3.27 -5.18 -10.18
C GLU A 10 -2.97 -3.84 -9.49
N ILE A 11 -3.98 -2.97 -9.30
CA ILE A 11 -3.86 -1.76 -8.48
C ILE A 11 -3.45 -2.15 -7.07
N MET A 12 -4.22 -3.00 -6.38
CA MET A 12 -3.90 -3.41 -5.00
C MET A 12 -2.51 -4.04 -4.85
N LYS A 13 -2.07 -4.84 -5.83
CA LYS A 13 -0.72 -5.41 -5.87
C LYS A 13 0.36 -4.34 -5.99
N LYS A 14 0.21 -3.41 -6.93
CA LYS A 14 1.16 -2.29 -7.11
C LYS A 14 1.18 -1.37 -5.88
N SER A 15 0.03 -1.09 -5.28
CA SER A 15 -0.07 -0.34 -4.03
C SER A 15 0.68 -1.06 -2.91
N GLY A 16 0.50 -2.38 -2.78
CA GLY A 16 1.26 -3.20 -1.85
C GLY A 16 2.76 -3.09 -2.06
N GLN A 17 3.24 -3.09 -3.30
CA GLN A 17 4.67 -2.87 -3.61
C GLN A 17 5.16 -1.51 -3.09
N VAL A 18 4.41 -0.43 -3.32
CA VAL A 18 4.75 0.91 -2.81
C VAL A 18 4.79 0.92 -1.28
N ILE A 19 3.79 0.33 -0.62
CA ILE A 19 3.73 0.25 0.84
C ILE A 19 4.89 -0.59 1.39
N GLY A 20 5.26 -1.69 0.74
CA GLY A 20 6.41 -2.50 1.11
C GLY A 20 7.73 -1.72 1.03
N ASN A 21 7.91 -0.94 -0.04
CA ASN A 21 9.05 -0.02 -0.19
C ASN A 21 9.10 1.04 0.92
N VAL A 22 7.97 1.68 1.21
CA VAL A 22 7.89 2.64 2.34
C VAL A 22 8.19 1.95 3.67
N GLY A 23 7.63 0.76 3.89
CA GLY A 23 7.80 -0.05 5.09
C GLY A 23 9.24 -0.52 5.32
N ASN A 24 10.06 -0.62 4.26
CA ASN A 24 11.48 -0.93 4.40
C ASN A 24 12.22 0.13 5.23
N SER A 25 11.84 1.40 5.08
CA SER A 25 12.38 2.56 5.81
C SER A 25 11.52 2.95 7.02
N TYR A 26 10.21 2.70 6.96
CA TYR A 26 9.22 3.12 7.95
C TYR A 26 8.24 1.99 8.29
N ILE A 27 8.73 0.93 8.95
CA ILE A 27 7.90 -0.26 9.26
C ILE A 27 6.64 0.06 10.07
N SER A 28 6.65 1.14 10.85
CA SER A 28 5.49 1.64 11.59
C SER A 28 4.28 1.91 10.71
N GLU A 29 4.48 2.24 9.43
CA GLU A 29 3.40 2.55 8.51
C GLU A 29 2.55 1.32 8.16
N ILE A 30 3.18 0.14 8.07
CA ILE A 30 2.47 -1.14 7.83
C ILE A 30 1.65 -1.51 9.07
N TYR A 31 2.24 -1.37 10.26
CA TYR A 31 1.51 -1.62 11.51
C TYR A 31 0.34 -0.66 11.73
N GLN A 32 0.51 0.62 11.36
CA GLN A 32 -0.56 1.60 11.45
C GLN A 32 -1.67 1.29 10.43
N LEU A 33 -1.33 0.85 9.23
CA LEU A 33 -2.28 0.42 8.20
C LEU A 33 -3.15 -0.76 8.67
N ASP A 34 -2.53 -1.80 9.23
CA ASP A 34 -3.21 -2.97 9.81
C ASP A 34 -4.17 -2.59 10.95
N ARG A 35 -3.79 -1.59 11.75
CA ARG A 35 -4.58 -1.14 12.90
C ARG A 35 -5.77 -0.25 12.57
N THR A 36 -5.96 0.13 11.31
CA THR A 36 -7.11 0.95 10.89
C THR A 36 -8.43 0.21 11.14
N ARG A 37 -9.41 0.93 11.69
CA ARG A 37 -10.71 0.38 12.11
C ARG A 37 -11.90 0.96 11.37
N THR A 38 -11.66 2.02 10.61
CA THR A 38 -12.64 2.67 9.75
C THR A 38 -12.02 2.90 8.38
N VAL A 39 -12.86 3.04 7.37
CA VAL A 39 -12.40 3.40 6.03
C VAL A 39 -11.74 4.78 6.02
N GLU A 40 -12.20 5.72 6.83
CA GLU A 40 -11.58 7.05 6.95
C GLU A 40 -10.16 6.96 7.54
N ASP A 41 -9.94 6.10 8.54
CA ASP A 41 -8.61 5.84 9.09
C ASP A 41 -7.70 5.17 8.05
N PHE A 42 -8.26 4.23 7.28
CA PHE A 42 -7.55 3.54 6.21
C PHE A 42 -7.12 4.51 5.10
N GLU A 43 -8.03 5.32 4.58
CA GLU A 43 -7.75 6.37 3.59
C GLU A 43 -6.69 7.36 4.08
N LYS A 44 -6.81 7.81 5.34
CA LYS A 44 -5.82 8.70 5.95
C LYS A 44 -4.45 8.06 5.98
N GLN A 45 -4.37 6.78 6.31
CA GLN A 45 -3.10 6.08 6.37
C GLN A 45 -2.49 5.84 4.98
N ILE A 46 -3.31 5.54 3.95
CA ILE A 46 -2.86 5.50 2.55
C ILE A 46 -2.25 6.85 2.12
N LYS A 47 -2.90 7.97 2.47
CA LYS A 47 -2.38 9.32 2.20
C LYS A 47 -1.04 9.59 2.90
N ASN A 48 -0.90 9.19 4.17
CA ASN A 48 0.36 9.32 4.91
C ASN A 48 1.49 8.54 4.23
N ILE A 49 1.20 7.30 3.80
CA ILE A 49 2.15 6.46 3.10
C ILE A 49 2.53 7.07 1.75
N ALA A 50 1.57 7.62 1.00
CA ALA A 50 1.83 8.31 -0.27
C ALA A 50 2.78 9.51 -0.10
N LEU A 51 2.60 10.31 0.97
CA LEU A 51 3.50 11.42 1.28
C LEU A 51 4.93 10.94 1.60
N ARG A 52 5.06 9.83 2.33
CA ARG A 52 6.37 9.22 2.61
C ARG A 52 7.01 8.64 1.36
N ALA A 53 6.24 7.97 0.51
CA ALA A 53 6.69 7.48 -0.79
C ALA A 53 7.30 8.62 -1.63
N ILE A 54 6.58 9.73 -1.76
CA ILE A 54 7.08 10.93 -2.46
C ILE A 54 8.38 11.45 -1.82
N SER A 55 8.45 11.46 -0.49
CA SER A 55 9.67 11.90 0.20
C SER A 55 10.87 10.97 -0.04
N ILE A 56 10.65 9.65 -0.12
CA ILE A 56 11.71 8.68 -0.44
C ILE A 56 12.15 8.86 -1.89
N GLY A 57 11.21 8.93 -2.83
CA GLY A 57 11.50 9.08 -4.27
C GLY A 57 12.17 10.41 -4.65
N LYS A 58 12.13 11.43 -3.80
CA LYS A 58 12.94 12.65 -3.96
C LYS A 58 14.41 12.45 -3.59
N ASN A 59 14.69 11.51 -2.68
CA ASN A 59 16.03 11.26 -2.14
C ASN A 59 16.74 10.12 -2.86
N GLU A 60 15.98 9.17 -3.39
CA GLU A 60 16.48 8.05 -4.19
C GLU A 60 16.33 8.40 -5.69
N ARG A 61 17.24 7.96 -6.56
CA ARG A 61 17.15 8.19 -8.02
C ARG A 61 15.99 7.43 -8.68
N GLU A 62 15.16 6.77 -7.89
CA GLU A 62 13.98 6.02 -8.31
C GLU A 62 12.74 6.75 -7.84
N SER A 63 11.88 7.15 -8.79
CA SER A 63 10.57 7.72 -8.48
C SER A 63 9.75 6.65 -7.77
N VAL A 64 9.60 6.73 -6.45
CA VAL A 64 8.58 5.92 -5.78
C VAL A 64 7.22 6.44 -6.25
N TYR A 65 6.66 5.75 -7.24
CA TYR A 65 5.39 6.11 -7.87
C TYR A 65 4.28 6.01 -6.83
N ALA A 66 3.73 7.15 -6.42
CA ALA A 66 2.57 7.21 -5.53
C ALA A 66 1.25 7.01 -6.30
N GLU A 67 1.28 7.00 -7.63
CA GLU A 67 0.12 6.80 -8.52
C GLU A 67 -0.69 5.55 -8.16
N PRO A 68 -0.10 4.36 -7.91
CA PRO A 68 -0.88 3.19 -7.46
C PRO A 68 -1.63 3.40 -6.15
N LEU A 69 -1.19 4.33 -5.28
CA LEU A 69 -1.92 4.67 -4.06
C LEU A 69 -3.08 5.63 -4.33
N ALA A 70 -2.96 6.47 -5.37
CA ALA A 70 -4.08 7.28 -5.85
C ALA A 70 -5.16 6.40 -6.49
N ASP A 71 -4.77 5.47 -7.37
CA ASP A 71 -5.69 4.50 -7.98
C ASP A 71 -6.37 3.62 -6.91
N LEU A 72 -5.63 3.24 -5.86
CA LEU A 72 -6.20 2.51 -4.73
C LEU A 72 -7.31 3.28 -4.03
N MET A 73 -7.19 4.61 -3.93
CA MET A 73 -8.26 5.43 -3.34
C MET A 73 -9.55 5.34 -4.17
N GLU A 74 -9.46 5.20 -5.49
CA GLU A 74 -10.65 4.98 -6.33
C GLU A 74 -11.30 3.62 -6.05
N VAL A 75 -10.49 2.58 -5.88
CA VAL A 75 -10.97 1.23 -5.51
C VAL A 75 -11.62 1.24 -4.12
N ILE A 76 -11.01 1.91 -3.13
CA ILE A 76 -11.55 2.06 -1.78
C ILE A 76 -12.91 2.77 -1.83
N ASN A 77 -13.02 3.86 -2.58
CA ASN A 77 -14.28 4.60 -2.72
C ASN A 77 -15.39 3.75 -3.34
N LYS A 78 -15.05 2.92 -4.34
CA LYS A 78 -16.00 2.03 -5.00
C LYS A 78 -16.55 0.94 -4.07
N TYR A 79 -15.74 0.47 -3.14
CA TYR A 79 -16.04 -0.65 -2.24
C TYR A 79 -15.96 -0.27 -0.76
N LYS A 80 -16.34 0.96 -0.42
CA LYS A 80 -16.19 1.56 0.92
C LYS A 80 -16.66 0.64 2.06
N ASP A 81 -17.82 0.03 1.91
CA ASP A 81 -18.44 -0.81 2.94
C ASP A 81 -17.70 -2.14 3.18
N ASN A 82 -16.77 -2.49 2.28
CA ASN A 82 -15.96 -3.70 2.33
C ASN A 82 -14.47 -3.38 2.24
N TYR A 83 -14.06 -2.18 2.68
CA TYR A 83 -12.66 -1.75 2.66
C TYR A 83 -11.71 -2.72 3.38
N ASP A 84 -12.21 -3.51 4.35
CA ASP A 84 -11.45 -4.53 5.04
C ASP A 84 -10.91 -5.61 4.07
N GLU A 85 -11.68 -6.04 3.06
CA GLU A 85 -11.20 -6.99 2.05
C GLU A 85 -10.05 -6.38 1.23
N ILE A 86 -10.12 -5.07 0.91
CA ILE A 86 -9.06 -4.33 0.21
C ILE A 86 -7.82 -4.22 1.10
N LYS A 87 -8.00 -3.85 2.37
CA LYS A 87 -6.93 -3.71 3.36
C LYS A 87 -6.13 -5.01 3.49
N ASP A 88 -6.81 -6.14 3.63
CA ASP A 88 -6.18 -7.45 3.78
C ASP A 88 -5.33 -7.80 2.54
N ILE A 89 -5.86 -7.62 1.33
CA ILE A 89 -5.13 -7.88 0.09
C ILE A 89 -3.88 -7.00 -0.01
N VAL A 90 -4.03 -5.70 0.26
CA VAL A 90 -2.93 -4.73 0.21
C VAL A 90 -1.85 -5.06 1.25
N LEU A 91 -2.24 -5.47 2.46
CA LEU A 91 -1.31 -5.87 3.53
C LEU A 91 -0.51 -7.13 3.16
N VAL A 92 -1.16 -8.12 2.52
CA VAL A 92 -0.48 -9.33 2.04
C VAL A 92 0.61 -8.95 1.02
N TYR A 93 0.28 -8.13 0.02
CA TYR A 93 1.27 -7.68 -0.95
C TYR A 93 2.36 -6.81 -0.31
N ALA A 94 2.00 -5.90 0.59
CA ALA A 94 2.96 -5.05 1.29
C ALA A 94 4.00 -5.85 2.07
N THR A 95 3.55 -6.84 2.84
CA THR A 95 4.44 -7.71 3.62
C THR A 95 5.28 -8.63 2.73
N TYR A 96 4.71 -9.16 1.64
CA TYR A 96 5.44 -9.90 0.63
C TYR A 96 6.60 -9.07 0.03
N TYR A 97 6.31 -7.88 -0.49
CA TYR A 97 7.32 -7.03 -1.11
C TYR A 97 8.36 -6.54 -0.09
N LEU A 98 7.95 -6.21 1.14
CA LEU A 98 8.90 -5.92 2.21
C LEU A 98 9.86 -7.09 2.44
N GLY A 99 9.34 -8.32 2.50
CA GLY A 99 10.14 -9.54 2.62
C GLY A 99 11.14 -9.64 1.47
N VAL A 100 10.67 -9.50 0.23
CA VAL A 100 11.55 -9.51 -0.96
C VAL A 100 12.67 -8.48 -0.82
N ILE A 101 12.37 -7.23 -0.43
CA ILE A 101 13.38 -6.17 -0.25
C ILE A 101 14.40 -6.51 0.85
N LYS A 102 13.94 -7.03 2.00
CA LYS A 102 14.82 -7.37 3.13
C LYS A 102 15.72 -8.57 2.83
N TYR A 103 15.22 -9.56 2.10
CA TYR A 103 15.94 -10.82 1.88
C TYR A 103 16.69 -10.89 0.54
N SER A 104 16.35 -10.04 -0.43
CA SER A 104 17.12 -9.89 -1.68
C SER A 104 18.48 -9.22 -1.48
N LYS A 105 18.67 -8.42 -0.42
CA LYS A 105 19.97 -7.81 -0.08
C LYS A 105 20.95 -8.77 0.62
N ASN A 106 20.53 -10.00 0.94
CA ASN A 106 21.34 -11.01 1.64
C ASN A 106 21.81 -12.15 0.71
N GLN A 107 21.73 -11.96 -0.61
CA GLN A 107 22.33 -12.84 -1.64
C GLN A 107 23.26 -12.01 -2.53
#